data_AF-A0A932CW96-F1
#
_entry.id   AF-A0A932CW96-F1
#
_cell.length_a   1.000
_cell.length_b   1.000
_cell.length_c   1.000
_cell.angle_alpha   90.00
_cell.angle_beta   90.00
_cell.angle_gamma   90.00
#
_symmetry.space_group_name_H-M   'P 1'
#
loop_
_entity.id
_entity.type
_entity.pdbx_description
1 polymer ?
#
loop_
_entity_poly.entity_id
_entity_poly.type
_entity_poly.pdbx_seq_one_letter_code
_entity_poly.pdbx_strand_id
1 'polypeptide(L)' 'MALCALLAATAAGCVRVHPWESETLAARSMRTDPDPAERKLDGHVEEYREGSIGGSGAGGGGCGCN' A
#
# COMPACT_ATOMS: atom_id res chain seq x y z
N MET A 1 13.24 14.91 -25.57
CA MET A 1 14.28 14.39 -24.65
C MET A 1 13.81 14.36 -23.19
N ALA A 2 13.26 15.45 -22.64
CA ALA A 2 12.80 15.48 -21.24
C ALA A 2 11.71 14.44 -20.89
N LEU A 3 10.74 14.19 -21.78
CA LEU A 3 9.66 13.22 -21.55
C LEU A 3 10.18 11.77 -21.40
N CYS A 4 11.16 11.38 -22.22
CA CYS A 4 11.78 10.05 -22.14
C CYS A 4 12.56 9.86 -20.84
N ALA A 5 13.25 10.90 -20.37
CA ALA A 5 13.97 10.88 -19.09
C ALA A 5 13.00 10.76 -17.90
N LEU A 6 11.85 11.45 -17.96
CA LEU A 6 10.82 11.37 -16.92
C LEU A 6 10.20 9.96 -16.82
N LEU A 7 9.91 9.35 -17.97
CA LEU A 7 9.39 7.98 -18.04
C LEU A 7 10.39 6.94 -17.51
N ALA A 8 11.68 7.13 -17.81
CA ALA A 8 12.74 6.26 -17.29
C ALA A 8 12.89 6.37 -15.76
N ALA A 9 12.75 7.57 -15.20
CA ALA A 9 12.84 7.80 -13.76
C ALA A 9 11.73 7.09 -12.97
N THR A 10 10.51 7.02 -13.52
CA THR A 10 9.38 6.32 -12.88
C THR A 10 9.48 4.79 -12.96
N ALA A 11 10.27 4.24 -13.89
CA ALA A 11 10.41 2.80 -14.07
C ALA A 11 11.43 2.14 -13.12
N ALA A 12 12.29 2.93 -12.45
CA ALA A 12 13.37 2.42 -11.59
C ALA A 12 12.89 1.71 -10.31
N GLY A 13 11.60 1.83 -9.95
CA GLY A 13 11.03 1.17 -8.77
C GLY A 13 10.43 -0.23 -9.03
N CYS A 14 10.28 -0.64 -10.30
CA CYS A 14 9.63 -1.89 -10.66
C CYS A 14 10.61 -3.08 -10.68
N VAL A 15 11.28 -3.33 -9.55
CA VAL A 15 12.18 -4.48 -9.39
C VAL A 15 11.47 -5.62 -8.64
N ARG A 16 11.61 -6.85 -9.15
CA ARG A 16 11.14 -8.05 -8.44
C ARG A 16 12.16 -8.39 -7.36
N VAL A 17 11.80 -8.13 -6.10
CA VAL A 17 12.57 -8.54 -4.93
C VAL A 17 12.19 -9.94 -4.49
N HIS A 18 13.12 -10.65 -3.87
CA HIS A 18 12.82 -11.94 -3.26
C HIS A 18 12.00 -11.74 -1.96
N PRO A 19 11.14 -12.69 -1.57
CA PRO A 19 10.25 -12.53 -0.41
C PRO A 19 10.97 -12.18 0.90
N TRP A 20 12.18 -12.69 1.11
CA TRP A 20 12.99 -12.43 2.31
C TRP A 20 13.67 -11.05 2.30
N GLU A 21 13.85 -10.42 1.14
CA GLU A 21 14.38 -9.05 1.05
C GLU A 21 13.35 -8.00 1.49
N SER A 22 12.06 -8.36 1.47
CA SER A 22 10.97 -7.52 1.96
C SER A 22 10.87 -7.47 3.49
N GLU A 23 11.58 -8.33 4.23
CA GLU A 23 11.53 -8.37 5.70
C GLU A 23 11.95 -7.03 6.31
N THR A 24 12.96 -6.36 5.73
CA THR A 24 13.42 -5.04 6.17
C THR A 24 12.33 -3.98 6.11
N LEU A 25 11.39 -4.09 5.16
CA LEU A 25 10.27 -3.16 4.98
C LEU A 25 8.98 -3.63 5.69
N ALA A 26 8.94 -4.87 6.17
CA ALA A 26 7.80 -5.47 6.87
C ALA A 26 7.85 -5.25 8.40
N ALA A 27 8.79 -4.44 8.89
CA ALA A 27 8.90 -4.12 10.31
C ALA A 27 7.59 -3.54 10.86
N ARG A 28 7.22 -3.89 12.09
CA ARG A 28 5.97 -3.42 12.74
C ARG A 28 5.88 -1.90 12.78
N SER A 29 7.00 -1.21 12.98
CA SER A 29 7.10 0.25 12.99
C SER A 29 6.84 0.90 11.63
N MET A 30 6.93 0.14 10.54
CA MET A 30 6.71 0.59 9.17
C MET A 30 5.32 0.22 8.64
N ARG A 31 4.47 -0.41 9.47
CA ARG A 31 3.07 -0.67 9.10
C ARG A 31 2.35 0.66 8.93
N THR A 32 1.83 0.88 7.73
CA THR A 32 0.89 1.99 7.44
C THR A 32 -0.34 1.92 8.32
N ASP A 33 -0.64 0.73 8.84
CA ASP A 33 -1.75 0.55 9.74
C ASP A 33 -1.44 -0.35 10.94
N PRO A 34 -1.17 0.23 12.12
CA PRO A 34 -0.82 -0.52 13.31
C PRO A 34 -2.04 -1.14 14.01
N ASP A 35 -3.22 -0.50 13.95
CA ASP A 35 -4.44 -0.92 14.65
C ASP A 35 -5.58 -1.28 13.67
N PRO A 36 -5.79 -2.58 13.38
CA PRO A 36 -6.83 -3.02 12.45
C PRO A 36 -8.27 -2.76 12.94
N ALA A 37 -8.48 -2.48 14.23
CA ALA A 37 -9.81 -2.15 14.75
C ALA A 37 -10.16 -0.69 14.43
N GLU A 38 -9.20 0.23 14.60
CA GLU A 38 -9.33 1.64 14.23
C GLU A 38 -9.62 1.78 12.73
N ARG A 39 -8.89 1.06 11.87
CA ARG A 39 -9.18 1.02 10.42
C ARG A 39 -10.60 0.69 10.06
N LYS A 40 -11.15 -0.32 10.74
CA LYS A 40 -12.47 -0.84 10.41
C LYS A 40 -13.52 0.19 10.77
N LEU A 41 -13.30 0.90 11.88
CA LEU A 41 -14.16 2.00 12.29
C LEU A 41 -14.08 3.16 11.27
N ASP A 42 -12.88 3.59 10.91
CA ASP A 42 -12.69 4.67 9.93
C ASP A 42 -13.27 4.30 8.57
N GLY A 43 -13.03 3.07 8.10
CA GLY A 43 -13.60 2.56 6.86
C GLY A 43 -15.14 2.54 6.88
N HIS A 44 -15.75 2.20 8.02
CA HIS A 44 -17.20 2.25 8.20
C HIS A 44 -17.71 3.69 8.21
N VAL A 45 -16.99 4.64 8.81
CA VAL A 45 -17.39 6.07 8.79
C VAL A 45 -17.37 6.61 7.35
N GLU A 46 -16.30 6.31 6.59
CA GLU A 46 -16.17 6.77 5.20
C GLU A 46 -17.18 6.10 4.27
N GLU A 47 -17.46 4.80 4.44
CA GLU A 47 -18.52 4.10 3.69
C GLU A 47 -19.89 4.77 3.87
N TYR A 48 -20.22 5.22 5.09
CA TYR A 48 -21.48 5.93 5.35
C TYR A 48 -21.48 7.35 4.76
N ARG A 49 -20.33 8.03 4.75
CA ARG A 49 -20.21 9.38 4.21
C ARG A 49 -20.29 9.40 2.69
N GLU A 50 -19.64 8.44 2.04
CA GLU A 50 -19.51 8.39 0.59
C GLU A 50 -20.61 7.54 -0.07
N GLY A 51 -21.34 6.74 0.72
CA GLY A 51 -22.30 5.76 0.20
C GLY A 51 -21.64 4.72 -0.71
N SER A 52 -20.33 4.53 -0.56
CA SER A 52 -19.48 3.71 -1.41
C SER A 52 -18.89 2.56 -0.60
N ILE A 53 -18.84 1.36 -1.18
CA ILE A 53 -18.32 0.16 -0.50
C ILE A 53 -17.04 -0.28 -1.21
N GLY A 54 -15.94 -0.39 -0.47
CA GLY A 54 -14.73 -1.09 -0.93
C GLY A 54 -13.58 -0.24 -1.49
N GLY A 55 -13.45 1.05 -1.13
CA GLY A 55 -12.32 1.91 -1.54
C GLY A 55 -11.11 1.95 -0.59
N SER A 56 -11.27 1.50 0.65
CA SER A 56 -10.31 1.68 1.76
C SER A 56 -9.22 0.60 1.85
N GLY A 57 -9.22 -0.34 0.90
CA GLY A 57 -8.42 -1.57 0.92
C GLY A 57 -7.36 -1.67 -0.17
N ALA A 58 -6.50 -0.67 -0.37
CA ALA A 58 -5.21 -0.94 -0.98
C ALA A 58 -4.36 -1.66 0.09
N GLY A 59 -4.17 -2.97 -0.05
CA GLY A 59 -3.47 -3.81 0.92
C GLY A 59 -2.17 -3.16 1.39
N GLY A 60 -2.08 -2.93 2.70
CA GLY A 60 -0.86 -2.41 3.32
C GLY A 60 0.31 -3.32 2.96
N GLY A 61 1.38 -2.71 2.45
CA GLY A 61 2.55 -3.37 1.89
C GLY A 61 3.15 -4.43 2.82
N GLY A 62 2.75 -5.66 2.58
CA GLY A 62 3.44 -6.90 2.90
C GLY A 62 3.27 -7.81 1.69
N CYS A 63 4.04 -8.90 1.58
CA CYS A 63 3.93 -9.92 0.54
C CYS A 63 2.53 -10.57 0.52
N GLY A 64 1.52 -9.82 0.10
CA GLY A 64 0.13 -10.21 0.00
C GLY A 64 -0.04 -11.18 -1.15
N CYS A 65 0.36 -12.42 -0.90
CA CYS A 65 -0.24 -13.56 -1.55
C CYS A 65 -1.72 -13.53 -1.19
N ASN A 66 -2.54 -13.05 -2.11
CA ASN A 66 -3.88 -13.61 -2.32
C ASN A 66 -3.76 -14.71 -3.36
#